data_AF-A0A2J9PKK1-F1
#
_entry.id   AF-A0A2J9PKK1-F1
#
_cell.length_a   1.000
_cell.length_b   1.000
_cell.length_c   1.000
_cell.angle_alpha   90.00
_cell.angle_beta   90.00
_cell.angle_gamma   90.00
#
_symmetry.space_group_name_H-M   'P 1'
#
loop_
_entity.id
_entity.type
_entity.pdbx_description
1 polymer ?
#
loop_
_entity_poly.entity_id
_entity_poly.type
_entity_poly.pdbx_seq_one_letter_code
_entity_poly.pdbx_strand_id
1 'polypeptide(L)'
;MTAENNLMEFEEHALGAMQKISEVSKSMKQLKEIDAQNRKYIEELMEEYDIKSIDNDFVKITYVEPTEATSVDIKLLEKKEPELHQELLEDYPKVTKRKGYARITAK
;
A
#
# COMPACT_ATOMS: atom_id res chain seq x y z
N MET A 1 0.48 35.13 30.52
CA MET A 1 1.49 34.13 30.12
C MET A 1 0.80 32.79 30.15
N THR A 2 0.81 31.95 29.10
CA THR A 2 0.58 30.46 29.13
C THR A 2 -0.01 29.89 27.82
N ALA A 3 0.52 30.26 26.66
CA ALA A 3 0.33 29.47 25.44
C ALA A 3 1.66 29.33 24.70
N GLU A 4 2.36 30.45 24.49
CA GLU A 4 3.70 30.48 23.89
C GLU A 4 4.73 29.71 24.72
N ASN A 5 4.72 29.84 26.06
CA ASN A 5 5.64 29.07 26.92
C ASN A 5 5.36 27.56 26.86
N ASN A 6 4.10 27.14 26.80
CA ASN A 6 3.73 25.72 26.72
C ASN A 6 4.10 25.11 25.36
N LEU A 7 4.00 25.90 24.28
CA LEU A 7 4.42 25.48 22.94
C LEU A 7 5.94 25.36 22.86
N MET A 8 6.67 26.30 23.45
CA MET A 8 8.14 26.30 23.48
C MET A 8 8.67 25.09 24.26
N GLU A 9 8.11 24.81 25.43
CA GLU A 9 8.46 23.61 26.22
C GLU A 9 8.11 22.31 25.46
N PHE A 10 6.95 22.27 24.78
CA PHE A 10 6.58 21.13 23.96
C PHE A 10 7.54 20.92 22.78
N GLU A 11 7.91 21.99 22.06
CA GLU A 11 8.84 21.94 20.95
C GLU A 11 10.21 21.45 21.40
N GLU A 12 10.74 21.94 22.52
CA GLU A 12 12.01 21.45 23.07
C GLU A 12 11.97 19.95 23.43
N HIS A 13 10.89 19.51 24.08
CA HIS A 13 10.72 18.09 24.42
C HIS A 13 10.45 17.19 23.21
N ALA A 14 9.75 17.71 22.19
CA ALA A 14 9.36 16.97 21.00
C ALA A 14 10.40 17.02 19.89
N LEU A 15 11.32 17.99 19.86
CA LEU A 15 12.32 18.16 18.80
C LEU A 15 13.15 16.88 18.59
N GLY A 16 13.61 16.25 19.67
CA GLY A 16 14.36 15.00 19.60
C GLY A 16 13.54 13.83 19.05
N ALA A 17 12.24 13.79 19.34
CA ALA A 17 11.33 12.80 18.76
C ALA A 17 11.06 13.09 17.27
N MET A 18 10.86 14.35 16.91
CA MET A 18 10.62 14.79 15.52
C MET A 18 11.84 14.54 14.62
N GLN A 19 13.06 14.79 15.11
CA GLN A 19 14.30 14.47 14.40
C GLN A 19 14.43 12.97 14.14
N LYS A 20 14.22 12.14 15.18
CA LYS A 20 14.22 10.67 15.03
C LYS A 20 13.16 10.18 14.05
N ILE A 21 11.95 10.74 14.09
CA ILE A 21 10.89 10.39 13.13
C ILE A 21 11.30 10.72 11.69
N SER A 22 11.95 11.87 11.48
CA SER A 22 12.46 12.27 10.16
C SER A 22 13.55 11.32 9.65
N GLU A 23 14.50 10.96 10.49
CA GLU A 23 15.58 10.01 10.15
C GLU A 23 15.04 8.61 9.86
N VAL A 24 14.10 8.12 10.68
CA VAL A 24 13.44 6.83 10.48
C VAL A 24 12.64 6.85 9.17
N SER A 25 11.93 7.94 8.87
CA SER A 25 11.16 8.09 7.63
C SER A 25 12.06 8.08 6.40
N LYS A 26 13.21 8.78 6.44
CA LYS A 26 14.21 8.75 5.37
C LYS A 26 14.80 7.37 5.18
N SER A 27 15.20 6.73 6.27
CA SER A 27 15.77 5.37 6.24
C SER A 27 14.77 4.36 5.68
N MET A 28 13.49 4.47 6.06
CA MET A 28 12.43 3.60 5.54
C MET A 28 12.22 3.79 4.04
N LYS A 29 12.32 5.01 3.52
CA LYS A 29 12.27 5.26 2.07
C LYS A 29 13.45 4.61 1.36
N GLN A 30 14.67 4.80 1.88
CA GLN A 30 15.88 4.22 1.30
C GLN A 30 15.84 2.68 1.32
N LEU A 31 15.41 2.07 2.43
CA LEU A 31 15.26 0.61 2.52
C LEU A 31 14.23 0.08 1.52
N LYS A 32 13.12 0.78 1.31
CA LYS A 32 12.12 0.41 0.29
C LYS A 32 12.67 0.52 -1.13
N GLU A 33 13.46 1.55 -1.41
CA GLU A 33 14.10 1.71 -2.72
C GLU A 33 15.13 0.60 -2.97
N ILE A 34 15.96 0.27 -1.98
CA ILE A 34 16.93 -0.82 -2.06
C ILE A 34 16.22 -2.17 -2.24
N ASP A 35 15.15 -2.43 -1.49
CA ASP A 35 14.34 -3.65 -1.65
C ASP A 35 13.74 -3.74 -3.06
N ALA A 36 13.20 -2.65 -3.58
CA ALA A 36 12.65 -2.61 -4.94
C ALA A 36 13.73 -2.81 -6.02
N GLN A 37 14.90 -2.21 -5.86
CA GLN A 37 16.03 -2.38 -6.79
C GLN A 37 16.54 -3.81 -6.79
N ASN A 38 16.71 -4.42 -5.60
CA ASN A 38 17.16 -5.81 -5.50
C ASN A 38 16.14 -6.79 -6.09
N ARG A 39 14.84 -6.56 -5.89
CA ARG A 39 13.79 -7.36 -6.52
C ARG A 39 13.84 -7.27 -8.04
N LYS A 40 13.94 -6.06 -8.59
CA LYS A 40 14.08 -5.87 -10.04
C LYS A 40 15.34 -6.52 -10.59
N TYR A 41 16.46 -6.39 -9.89
CA TYR A 41 17.71 -7.04 -10.28
C TYR A 41 17.58 -8.56 -10.30
N ILE A 42 16.89 -9.13 -9.30
CA ILE A 42 16.60 -10.58 -9.28
C ILE A 42 15.63 -10.96 -10.39
N GLU A 43 14.59 -10.17 -10.67
CA GLU A 43 13.65 -10.38 -11.78
C GLU A 43 14.36 -10.37 -13.14
N GLU A 44 15.22 -9.37 -13.40
CA GLU A 44 16.03 -9.27 -14.63
C GLU A 44 16.96 -10.47 -14.79
N LEU A 45 17.60 -10.93 -13.71
CA LEU A 45 18.41 -12.16 -13.72
C LEU A 45 17.56 -13.41 -13.91
N MET A 46 16.34 -13.47 -13.37
CA MET A 46 15.45 -14.61 -13.58
C MET A 46 14.98 -14.68 -15.04
N GLU A 47 14.75 -13.52 -15.68
CA GLU A 47 14.44 -13.42 -17.11
C GLU A 47 15.63 -13.77 -18.02
N GLU A 48 16.83 -13.26 -17.71
CA GLU A 48 18.04 -13.50 -18.52
C GLU A 48 18.45 -14.99 -18.52
N TYR A 49 18.29 -15.67 -17.39
CA TYR A 49 18.69 -17.07 -17.21
C TYR A 49 17.54 -18.08 -17.35
N ASP A 50 16.32 -17.62 -17.69
CA ASP A 50 15.09 -18.45 -17.81
C ASP A 50 14.80 -19.31 -16.57
N ILE A 51 15.07 -18.77 -15.37
CA ILE A 51 14.93 -19.52 -14.11
C ILE A 51 13.56 -19.27 -13.50
N LYS A 52 12.69 -20.29 -13.56
CA LYS A 52 11.32 -20.23 -13.02
C LYS A 52 11.23 -20.20 -11.49
N SER A 53 12.21 -20.78 -10.81
CA SER A 53 12.27 -20.80 -9.34
C SER A 53 13.69 -20.97 -8.85
N ILE A 54 14.11 -20.10 -7.93
CA ILE A 54 15.36 -20.24 -7.19
C ILE A 54 15.00 -20.45 -5.73
N ASP A 55 15.49 -21.53 -5.15
CA ASP A 55 15.43 -21.79 -3.72
C ASP A 55 16.86 -21.65 -3.18
N ASN A 56 17.08 -20.65 -2.34
CA ASN A 56 18.36 -20.40 -1.68
C ASN A 56 18.12 -20.28 -0.17
N ASP A 57 19.17 -20.51 0.63
CA ASP A 57 19.11 -20.60 2.10
C ASP A 57 18.47 -19.38 2.80
N PHE A 58 18.37 -18.25 2.10
CA PHE A 58 17.81 -17.01 2.60
C PHE A 58 16.39 -16.70 2.12
N VAL A 59 16.04 -17.06 0.87
CA VAL A 59 14.76 -16.68 0.25
C VAL A 59 14.42 -17.65 -0.87
N LYS A 60 13.16 -18.12 -0.89
CA LYS A 60 12.55 -18.80 -2.03
C LYS A 60 11.88 -17.79 -2.95
N ILE A 61 12.37 -17.64 -4.17
CA ILE A 61 11.86 -16.68 -5.15
C ILE A 61 11.30 -17.47 -6.33
N THR A 62 9.99 -17.32 -6.57
CA THR A 62 9.28 -17.91 -7.72
C THR A 62 8.91 -16.75 -8.63
N TYR A 63 9.45 -16.75 -9.85
CA TYR A 63 9.06 -15.77 -10.86
C TYR A 63 7.67 -16.14 -11.33
N VAL A 64 6.68 -15.29 -11.03
CA VAL A 64 5.32 -15.43 -11.51
C VAL A 64 5.19 -14.43 -12.63
N GLU A 65 5.04 -14.91 -13.86
CA GLU A 65 4.83 -14.07 -15.04
C GLU A 65 3.71 -13.05 -14.76
N PRO A 66 3.86 -11.80 -15.21
CA PRO A 66 2.86 -10.76 -15.00
C PRO A 66 1.52 -11.23 -15.57
N THR A 67 0.61 -11.60 -14.66
CA THR A 67 -0.73 -12.06 -15.05
C THR A 67 -1.65 -10.85 -15.02
N GLU A 68 -2.13 -10.43 -16.18
CA GLU A 68 -3.12 -9.35 -16.26
C GLU A 68 -4.47 -9.86 -15.77
N ALA A 69 -4.85 -9.47 -14.55
CA ALA A 69 -6.18 -9.72 -14.03
C ALA A 69 -7.16 -8.70 -14.63
N THR A 70 -7.86 -9.08 -15.70
CA THR A 70 -8.94 -8.25 -16.25
C THR A 70 -10.16 -8.33 -15.32
N SER A 71 -10.38 -7.28 -14.53
CA SER A 71 -11.60 -7.12 -13.73
C SER A 71 -12.45 -5.97 -14.27
N VAL A 72 -13.77 -6.12 -14.24
CA VAL A 72 -14.72 -5.07 -14.62
C VAL A 72 -14.63 -3.91 -13.63
N ASP A 73 -14.34 -2.70 -14.12
CA ASP A 73 -14.42 -1.48 -13.30
C ASP A 73 -15.89 -1.09 -13.11
N ILE A 74 -16.47 -1.57 -12.01
CA ILE A 74 -17.88 -1.35 -11.64
C ILE A 74 -18.17 0.16 -11.51
N LYS A 75 -17.19 0.98 -11.09
CA LYS A 75 -17.40 2.43 -10.92
C LYS A 75 -17.48 3.16 -12.25
N LEU A 76 -16.73 2.69 -13.26
CA LEU A 76 -16.81 3.24 -14.60
C LEU A 76 -18.11 2.80 -15.29
N LEU A 77 -18.53 1.55 -15.06
CA LEU A 77 -19.78 0.98 -15.55
C LEU A 77 -21.00 1.74 -15.01
N GLU A 78 -21.06 1.99 -13.70
CA GLU A 78 -22.13 2.77 -13.06
C GLU A 78 -22.24 4.19 -13.64
N LYS A 79 -21.12 4.81 -14.02
CA LYS A 79 -21.10 6.16 -14.60
C LYS A 79 -21.51 6.22 -16.07
N LYS A 80 -21.14 5.21 -16.86
CA LYS A 80 -21.40 5.19 -18.31
C LYS A 80 -22.74 4.57 -18.65
N GLU A 81 -23.11 3.50 -17.94
CA GLU A 81 -24.28 2.69 -18.21
C GLU A 81 -24.96 2.31 -16.87
N PRO A 82 -25.67 3.27 -16.25
CA PRO A 82 -26.32 3.05 -14.96
C PRO A 82 -27.45 2.02 -15.02
N GLU A 83 -28.14 1.89 -16.16
CA GLU A 83 -29.19 0.88 -16.37
C GLU A 83 -28.61 -0.54 -16.34
N LEU A 84 -27.54 -0.78 -17.10
CA LEU A 84 -26.84 -2.08 -17.10
C LEU A 84 -26.23 -2.40 -15.72
N HIS A 85 -25.75 -1.39 -14.99
CA HIS A 85 -25.27 -1.59 -13.63
C HIS A 85 -26.40 -2.07 -12.69
N GLN A 86 -27.60 -1.52 -12.82
CA GLN A 86 -28.76 -1.93 -12.01
C GLN A 86 -29.20 -3.35 -12.36
N GLU A 87 -29.32 -3.69 -13.64
CA GLU A 87 -29.66 -5.05 -14.09
C GLU A 87 -28.65 -6.08 -13.54
N LEU A 88 -27.34 -5.78 -13.61
CA LEU A 88 -26.31 -6.67 -13.08
C LEU A 88 -26.34 -6.79 -11.55
N LEU A 89 -26.75 -5.73 -10.84
CA LEU A 89 -26.90 -5.77 -9.39
C LEU A 89 -28.11 -6.62 -8.97
N GLU A 90 -29.17 -6.61 -9.78
CA GLU A 90 -30.36 -7.45 -9.58
C GLU A 90 -30.08 -8.93 -9.89
N ASP A 91 -29.41 -9.22 -11.00
CA ASP A 91 -29.14 -10.59 -11.44
C ASP A 91 -27.96 -11.25 -10.69
N TYR A 92 -26.94 -10.47 -10.29
CA TYR A 92 -25.73 -10.99 -9.64
C TYR A 92 -25.35 -10.26 -8.34
N PRO A 93 -26.22 -10.25 -7.31
CA PRO A 93 -25.98 -9.52 -6.09
C PRO A 93 -24.87 -10.16 -5.24
N LYS A 94 -23.72 -9.49 -5.14
CA LYS A 94 -22.66 -9.86 -4.19
C LYS A 94 -22.85 -9.14 -2.85
N VAL A 95 -23.59 -9.76 -1.93
CA VAL A 95 -23.82 -9.20 -0.58
C VAL A 95 -22.62 -9.47 0.33
N THR A 96 -21.82 -8.43 0.61
CA THR A 96 -20.72 -8.51 1.58
C THR A 96 -21.17 -7.97 2.93
N LYS A 97 -21.39 -8.85 3.92
CA LYS A 97 -21.73 -8.46 5.29
C LYS A 97 -20.53 -7.82 5.97
N ARG A 98 -20.55 -6.50 6.18
CA ARG A 98 -19.53 -5.78 6.95
C ARG A 98 -20.03 -5.55 8.37
N LYS A 99 -19.17 -5.82 9.37
CA LYS A 99 -19.47 -5.48 10.77
C LYS A 99 -19.45 -3.97 10.95
N GLY A 100 -20.43 -3.42 11.67
CA GLY A 100 -20.43 -2.00 12.03
C GLY A 100 -19.23 -1.66 12.92
N TYR A 101 -18.60 -0.51 12.67
CA TYR A 101 -17.53 0.02 13.52
C TYR A 101 -17.82 1.48 13.86
N ALA A 102 -17.49 1.90 15.07
CA ALA A 102 -17.57 3.30 15.47
C ALA A 102 -16.39 4.07 14.86
N ARG A 103 -16.68 5.12 14.09
CA ARG A 103 -15.67 6.06 13.59
C ARG A 103 -15.63 7.26 14.52
N ILE A 104 -14.57 7.36 15.32
CA ILE A 104 -14.32 8.53 16.17
C ILE A 104 -13.43 9.48 15.37
N THR A 105 -13.94 10.67 15.07
CA THR A 105 -13.20 11.76 14.44
C THR A 105 -12.99 12.83 15.50
N ALA A 106 -11.73 13.09 15.88
CA ALA A 106 -11.37 14.21 16.75
C ALA A 106 -11.46 15.53 15.95
N LYS A 107 -11.92 16.59 16.62
CA LYS A 107 -11.98 17.95 16.07
C LYS A 107 -10.60 18.61 16.13
#